data_AF-A0A0P0NIY1-F1
#
_entry.id   AF-A0A0P0NIY1-F1
#
_cell.length_a   1.000
_cell.length_b   1.000
_cell.length_c   1.000
_cell.angle_alpha   90.00
_cell.angle_beta   90.00
_cell.angle_gamma   90.00
#
_symmetry.space_group_name_H-M   'P 1'
#
loop_
_entity.id
_entity.type
_entity.pdbx_description
1 polymer ?
#
loop_
_entity_poly.entity_id
_entity_poly.type
_entity_poly.pdbx_seq_one_letter_code
_entity_poly.pdbx_strand_id
1 'polypeptide(L)'
;MRKKHWMVLLVFGLFILACKKDHPIKEEIDRFLGFHKPSNFPDPVYNFANNEVTKEGFELGRALFYEPRLSRNNTISCGSCHIQSAAFTQHGHDVSHGIDDRLGTRNSPPIMNLAWSKAFMWGGGVYDLDLQPITPITTHEEMDENLENVLNKIRALPKYTAMFKQAFGTEEVTTARFMKALSQFMLMCVSSNSKYDQVMRKEGPVFTADEQEGYVLFKEKCASCHSEPLFTDGSFRNNGLGTSAVNDQGLYAVTLIETDRYKFKVPSLRNLKYTAPFTHDGRFLALDGMLEHYNSEVRDTPNLDPLLRKNGRLGMVLSATDKLKLTAFLGTLNDEVFINDKRFSEQ
;
A
#
# COMPACT_ATOMS: atom_id res chain seq x y z
N MET A 1 48.85 -45.32 27.45
CA MET A 1 47.94 -44.62 26.51
C MET A 1 48.69 -43.47 25.86
N ARG A 2 48.84 -43.50 24.53
CA ARG A 2 49.87 -42.78 23.76
C ARG A 2 49.54 -41.29 23.56
N LYS A 3 50.57 -40.42 23.71
CA LYS A 3 50.61 -38.95 23.47
C LYS A 3 49.80 -38.44 22.25
N LYS A 4 49.57 -39.27 21.24
CA LYS A 4 48.70 -38.97 20.08
C LYS A 4 47.24 -38.67 20.44
N HIS A 5 46.69 -39.24 21.53
CA HIS A 5 45.30 -39.01 21.92
C HIS A 5 45.09 -37.64 22.59
N TRP A 6 46.10 -37.15 23.31
CA TRP A 6 46.06 -35.80 23.90
C TRP A 6 46.14 -34.70 22.86
N MET A 7 46.88 -34.93 21.77
CA MET A 7 46.98 -33.96 20.67
C MET A 7 45.66 -33.83 19.90
N VAL A 8 44.92 -34.94 19.72
CA VAL A 8 43.59 -34.91 19.08
C VAL A 8 42.56 -34.21 19.98
N LEU A 9 42.60 -34.42 21.30
CA LEU A 9 41.71 -33.74 22.25
C LEU A 9 42.02 -32.23 22.38
N LEU A 10 43.29 -31.83 22.30
CA LEU A 10 43.69 -30.42 22.29
C LEU A 10 43.25 -29.69 21.00
N VAL A 11 43.35 -30.35 19.85
CA VAL A 11 42.89 -29.78 18.57
C VAL A 11 41.35 -29.69 18.52
N PHE A 12 40.64 -30.67 19.09
CA PHE A 12 39.17 -30.59 19.21
C PHE A 12 38.71 -29.52 20.21
N GLY A 13 39.44 -29.34 21.32
CA GLY A 13 39.17 -28.28 22.29
C GLY A 13 39.40 -26.86 21.74
N LEU A 14 40.42 -26.68 20.90
CA LEU A 14 40.69 -25.41 20.20
C LEU A 14 39.64 -25.11 19.12
N PHE A 15 39.07 -26.13 18.45
CA PHE A 15 37.96 -25.93 17.52
C PHE A 15 36.65 -25.55 18.21
N ILE A 16 36.40 -26.03 19.44
CA ILE A 16 35.21 -25.64 20.22
C ILE A 16 35.37 -24.21 20.79
N LEU A 17 36.59 -23.76 21.08
CA LEU A 17 36.87 -22.38 21.52
C LEU A 17 36.93 -21.36 20.36
N ALA A 18 37.20 -21.79 19.13
CA ALA A 18 37.13 -20.93 17.93
C ALA A 18 35.70 -20.70 17.39
N CYS A 19 34.70 -21.37 17.98
CA CYS A 19 33.27 -21.17 17.71
C CYS A 19 32.57 -20.28 18.77
N LYS A 20 33.31 -19.47 19.53
CA LYS A 20 32.72 -18.25 20.10
C LYS A 20 32.67 -17.21 18.99
N LYS A 21 31.54 -17.19 18.28
CA LYS A 21 31.13 -16.07 17.45
C LYS A 21 31.14 -14.81 18.32
N ASP A 22 32.21 -14.03 18.23
CA ASP A 22 32.12 -12.59 18.48
C ASP A 22 31.12 -12.04 17.48
N HIS A 23 29.89 -11.83 17.94
CA HIS A 23 28.90 -11.03 17.24
C HIS A 23 28.75 -9.69 17.99
N PRO A 24 29.61 -8.69 17.73
CA PRO A 24 29.28 -7.31 18.06
C PRO A 24 28.32 -6.68 17.03
N ILE A 25 27.82 -7.44 16.04
CA ILE A 25 27.00 -6.91 14.92
C ILE A 25 25.49 -7.13 15.15
N LYS A 26 25.08 -7.75 16.27
CA LYS A 26 23.66 -8.09 16.52
C LYS A 26 22.94 -7.13 17.48
N GLU A 27 23.59 -6.05 17.89
CA GLU A 27 23.06 -5.03 18.79
C GLU A 27 23.24 -3.61 18.21
N GLU A 28 23.04 -3.43 16.90
CA GLU A 28 22.20 -2.28 16.55
C GLU A 28 20.82 -2.63 17.06
N ILE A 29 20.53 -2.23 18.30
CA ILE A 29 19.20 -2.20 18.86
C ILE A 29 18.33 -1.54 17.79
N ASP A 30 17.47 -2.34 17.17
CA ASP A 30 16.37 -1.93 16.29
C ASP A 30 15.50 -0.97 17.10
N ARG A 31 15.92 0.29 17.16
CA ARG A 31 15.21 1.33 17.88
C ARG A 31 13.99 1.60 17.02
N PHE A 32 12.84 1.12 17.48
CA PHE A 32 11.57 1.50 16.89
C PHE A 32 11.46 3.03 16.93
N LEU A 33 11.53 3.66 15.76
CA LEU A 33 11.54 5.13 15.63
C LEU A 33 10.14 5.74 15.62
N GLY A 34 9.09 4.91 15.64
CA GLY A 34 7.72 5.35 15.45
C GLY A 34 7.47 5.91 14.05
N PHE A 35 6.32 6.56 13.89
CA PHE A 35 5.99 7.26 12.65
C PHE A 35 6.89 8.48 12.47
N HIS A 36 7.55 8.57 11.32
CA HIS A 36 8.34 9.73 10.93
C HIS A 36 7.85 10.27 9.58
N LYS A 37 7.40 11.52 9.57
CA LYS A 37 7.03 12.23 8.34
C LYS A 37 8.28 12.46 7.48
N PRO A 38 8.35 11.99 6.23
CA PRO A 38 9.45 12.33 5.33
C PRO A 38 9.59 13.84 5.17
N SER A 39 10.82 14.35 5.13
CA SER A 39 11.09 15.79 5.10
C SER A 39 10.54 16.49 3.85
N ASN A 40 10.40 15.76 2.74
CA ASN A 40 9.83 16.24 1.48
C ASN A 40 8.31 16.05 1.36
N PHE A 41 7.63 15.53 2.39
CA PHE A 41 6.17 15.33 2.39
C PHE A 41 5.44 16.42 3.19
N PRO A 42 4.18 16.75 2.83
CA PRO A 42 3.37 17.68 3.63
C PRO A 42 3.00 17.06 4.98
N ASP A 43 2.41 17.85 5.87
CA ASP A 43 1.85 17.31 7.11
C ASP A 43 0.78 16.24 6.81
N PRO A 44 0.73 15.15 7.62
CA PRO A 44 -0.25 14.10 7.43
C PRO A 44 -1.67 14.61 7.71
N VAL A 45 -2.65 13.99 7.04
CA VAL A 45 -4.07 14.21 7.29
C VAL A 45 -4.53 13.44 8.53
N TYR A 46 -3.93 12.26 8.78
CA TYR A 46 -4.24 11.44 9.93
C TYR A 46 -3.91 12.15 11.24
N ASN A 47 -4.88 12.17 12.16
CA ASN A 47 -4.71 12.80 13.47
C ASN A 47 -4.04 11.82 14.46
N PHE A 48 -2.70 11.86 14.49
CA PHE A 48 -1.90 11.04 15.40
C PHE A 48 -2.18 11.28 16.89
N ALA A 49 -2.79 12.41 17.29
CA ALA A 49 -3.19 12.62 18.67
C ALA A 49 -4.29 11.63 19.14
N ASN A 50 -5.08 11.10 18.19
CA ASN A 50 -6.12 10.11 18.48
C ASN A 50 -5.58 8.67 18.55
N ASN A 51 -4.45 8.40 17.91
CA ASN A 51 -3.84 7.07 17.81
C ASN A 51 -2.34 7.22 17.50
N GLU A 52 -1.55 7.44 18.55
CA GLU A 52 -0.10 7.49 18.44
C GLU A 52 0.44 6.11 18.07
N VAL A 53 1.41 6.06 17.17
CA VAL A 53 2.07 4.82 16.78
C VAL A 53 3.08 4.41 17.84
N THR A 54 2.79 3.34 18.58
CA THR A 54 3.72 2.70 19.52
C THR A 54 4.32 1.45 18.91
N LYS A 55 5.43 0.96 19.48
CA LYS A 55 6.04 -0.30 19.01
C LYS A 55 5.06 -1.46 19.20
N GLU A 56 4.46 -1.55 20.37
CA GLU A 56 3.54 -2.62 20.75
C GLU A 56 2.25 -2.57 19.94
N GLY A 57 1.71 -1.38 19.66
CA GLY A 57 0.53 -1.21 18.82
C GLY A 57 0.80 -1.52 17.34
N PHE A 58 1.97 -1.12 16.81
CA PHE A 58 2.44 -1.51 15.47
C PHE A 58 2.58 -3.03 15.34
N GLU A 59 3.22 -3.70 16.30
CA GLU A 59 3.41 -5.15 16.28
C GLU A 59 2.08 -5.92 16.38
N LEU A 60 1.16 -5.45 17.23
CA LEU A 60 -0.20 -5.98 17.29
C LEU A 60 -0.94 -5.78 15.95
N GLY A 61 -0.86 -4.58 15.37
CA GLY A 61 -1.43 -4.27 14.07
C GLY A 61 -0.91 -5.18 12.97
N ARG A 62 0.40 -5.38 12.93
CA ARG A 62 1.07 -6.28 11.98
C ARG A 62 0.56 -7.70 12.12
N ALA A 63 0.52 -8.22 13.34
CA ALA A 63 0.02 -9.57 13.58
C ALA A 63 -1.44 -9.74 13.16
N LEU A 64 -2.29 -8.74 13.43
CA LEU A 64 -3.70 -8.74 13.00
C LEU A 64 -3.84 -8.64 11.48
N PHE A 65 -3.03 -7.81 10.81
CA PHE A 65 -3.08 -7.65 9.35
C PHE A 65 -2.85 -8.97 8.60
N TYR A 66 -2.00 -9.84 9.15
CA TYR A 66 -1.72 -11.17 8.62
C TYR A 66 -2.55 -12.30 9.25
N GLU A 67 -3.52 -12.01 10.13
CA GLU A 67 -4.32 -13.04 10.79
C GLU A 67 -5.45 -13.56 9.88
N PRO A 68 -5.42 -14.83 9.43
CA PRO A 68 -6.47 -15.34 8.55
C PRO A 68 -7.78 -15.59 9.30
N ARG A 69 -7.78 -15.72 10.63
CA ARG A 69 -9.02 -15.88 11.44
C ARG A 69 -9.93 -14.66 11.41
N LEU A 70 -9.48 -13.56 10.84
CA LEU A 70 -10.34 -12.40 10.58
C LEU A 70 -11.41 -12.69 9.52
N SER A 71 -11.23 -13.70 8.66
CA SER A 71 -12.25 -14.13 7.70
C SER A 71 -13.18 -15.22 8.24
N ARG A 72 -14.36 -15.35 7.63
CA ARG A 72 -15.41 -16.31 8.03
C ARG A 72 -14.89 -17.73 8.22
N ASN A 73 -14.15 -18.21 7.24
CA ASN A 73 -13.61 -19.56 7.16
C ASN A 73 -12.16 -19.67 7.68
N ASN A 74 -11.61 -18.58 8.23
CA ASN A 74 -10.25 -18.48 8.75
C ASN A 74 -9.13 -18.72 7.72
N THR A 75 -9.33 -18.34 6.45
CA THR A 75 -8.34 -18.57 5.36
C THR A 75 -7.79 -17.30 4.73
N ILE A 76 -8.42 -16.13 4.91
CA ILE A 76 -8.04 -14.87 4.25
C ILE A 76 -7.64 -13.85 5.31
N SER A 77 -6.49 -13.22 5.13
CA SER A 77 -6.03 -12.06 5.90
C SER A 77 -5.95 -10.83 5.01
N CYS A 78 -5.71 -9.64 5.57
CA CYS A 78 -5.43 -8.45 4.76
C CYS A 78 -4.21 -8.70 3.85
N GLY A 79 -3.20 -9.41 4.36
CA GLY A 79 -2.00 -9.81 3.62
C GLY A 79 -2.24 -10.73 2.42
N SER A 80 -3.40 -11.41 2.34
CA SER A 80 -3.76 -12.23 1.17
C SER A 80 -4.02 -11.37 -0.09
N CYS A 81 -4.58 -10.16 0.09
CA CYS A 81 -4.90 -9.23 -1.01
C CYS A 81 -3.94 -8.02 -1.07
N HIS A 82 -3.20 -7.76 0.00
CA HIS A 82 -2.24 -6.67 0.11
C HIS A 82 -0.84 -7.23 0.32
N ILE A 83 -0.27 -7.78 -0.75
CA ILE A 83 1.00 -8.52 -0.73
C ILE A 83 2.16 -7.53 -0.77
N GLN A 84 3.05 -7.58 0.21
CA GLN A 84 4.15 -6.61 0.37
C GLN A 84 5.02 -6.47 -0.90
N SER A 85 5.42 -7.59 -1.52
CA SER A 85 6.26 -7.59 -2.73
C SER A 85 5.57 -6.98 -3.95
N ALA A 86 4.23 -6.87 -3.92
CA ALA A 86 3.40 -6.18 -4.89
C ALA A 86 3.07 -4.73 -4.47
N ALA A 87 3.91 -4.13 -3.61
CA ALA A 87 3.62 -2.84 -2.95
C ALA A 87 2.24 -2.80 -2.28
N PHE A 88 1.84 -3.93 -1.69
CA PHE A 88 0.55 -4.14 -1.02
C PHE A 88 -0.68 -4.08 -1.93
N THR A 89 -0.54 -4.52 -3.19
CA THR A 89 -1.68 -4.94 -4.02
C THR A 89 -1.74 -6.47 -4.14
N GLN A 90 -2.69 -6.98 -4.92
CA GLN A 90 -2.79 -8.41 -5.22
C GLN A 90 -2.21 -8.69 -6.61
N HIS A 91 -0.93 -9.08 -6.66
CA HIS A 91 -0.25 -9.32 -7.93
C HIS A 91 -0.89 -10.45 -8.73
N GLY A 92 -1.05 -10.24 -10.05
CA GLY A 92 -1.54 -11.26 -10.96
C GLY A 92 -3.06 -11.40 -11.03
N HIS A 93 -3.81 -10.54 -10.35
CA HIS A 93 -5.27 -10.53 -10.36
C HIS A 93 -5.78 -9.15 -10.81
N ASP A 94 -6.76 -9.13 -11.72
CA ASP A 94 -7.46 -7.93 -12.13
C ASP A 94 -8.35 -7.40 -11.00
N VAL A 95 -9.12 -8.28 -10.36
CA VAL A 95 -9.89 -8.03 -9.15
C VAL A 95 -9.51 -8.99 -8.03
N SER A 96 -9.70 -8.60 -6.77
CA SER A 96 -9.34 -9.46 -5.64
C SER A 96 -10.19 -10.73 -5.54
N HIS A 97 -9.57 -11.80 -5.05
CA HIS A 97 -10.21 -13.08 -4.74
C HIS A 97 -10.29 -13.21 -3.21
N GLY A 98 -11.51 -13.23 -2.66
CA GLY A 98 -11.72 -13.41 -1.23
C GLY A 98 -11.97 -14.86 -0.84
N ILE A 99 -12.73 -15.03 0.23
CA ILE A 99 -13.11 -16.36 0.71
C ILE A 99 -13.93 -17.12 -0.34
N ASP A 100 -13.84 -18.45 -0.32
CA ASP A 100 -14.50 -19.34 -1.29
C ASP A 100 -14.19 -19.01 -2.77
N ASP A 101 -13.05 -18.34 -3.03
CA ASP A 101 -12.62 -17.86 -4.35
C ASP A 101 -13.62 -16.90 -5.02
N ARG A 102 -14.39 -16.15 -4.20
CA ARG A 102 -15.32 -15.14 -4.70
C ARG A 102 -14.54 -13.97 -5.28
N LEU A 103 -14.93 -13.57 -6.49
CA LEU A 103 -14.36 -12.41 -7.16
C LEU A 103 -14.99 -11.13 -6.62
N GLY A 104 -14.14 -10.20 -6.19
CA GLY A 104 -14.53 -8.83 -5.92
C GLY A 104 -14.87 -8.06 -7.20
N THR A 105 -15.12 -6.77 -7.03
CA THR A 105 -15.48 -5.88 -8.14
C THR A 105 -14.34 -4.96 -8.56
N ARG A 106 -13.24 -4.95 -7.80
CA ARG A 106 -12.15 -3.99 -7.93
C ARG A 106 -10.78 -4.61 -7.71
N ASN A 107 -9.78 -3.99 -8.33
CA ASN A 107 -8.38 -4.22 -8.05
C ASN A 107 -8.00 -3.68 -6.65
N SER A 108 -7.21 -4.44 -5.89
CA SER A 108 -6.73 -4.07 -4.57
C SER A 108 -5.79 -2.85 -4.63
N PRO A 109 -6.14 -1.69 -4.03
CA PRO A 109 -5.25 -0.54 -4.03
C PRO A 109 -4.07 -0.74 -3.05
N PRO A 110 -2.90 -0.14 -3.33
CA PRO A 110 -1.77 -0.22 -2.42
C PRO A 110 -2.05 0.51 -1.09
N ILE A 111 -1.47 0.03 0.01
CA ILE A 111 -1.65 0.61 1.37
C ILE A 111 -0.51 1.59 1.76
N MET A 112 0.34 1.97 0.82
CA MET A 112 1.42 2.91 1.11
C MET A 112 0.88 4.33 1.34
N ASN A 113 1.53 5.08 2.23
CA ASN A 113 1.31 6.52 2.44
C ASN A 113 -0.13 6.88 2.86
N LEU A 114 -0.82 5.99 3.61
CA LEU A 114 -2.21 6.21 4.02
C LEU A 114 -2.39 7.36 5.02
N ALA A 115 -1.33 7.77 5.74
CA ALA A 115 -1.36 8.92 6.65
C ALA A 115 -1.74 10.24 5.97
N TRP A 116 -1.59 10.34 4.64
CA TRP A 116 -1.93 11.53 3.85
C TRP A 116 -3.21 11.38 3.01
N SER A 117 -3.88 10.22 3.11
CA SER A 117 -5.14 10.00 2.39
C SER A 117 -6.31 10.68 3.10
N LYS A 118 -7.15 11.37 2.33
CA LYS A 118 -8.39 12.03 2.83
C LYS A 118 -9.63 11.12 2.73
N ALA A 119 -9.56 10.12 1.85
CA ALA A 119 -10.61 9.15 1.61
C ALA A 119 -10.00 7.81 1.18
N PHE A 120 -10.66 6.73 1.56
CA PHE A 120 -10.25 5.35 1.29
C PHE A 120 -11.19 4.69 0.29
N MET A 121 -10.76 3.55 -0.26
CA MET A 121 -11.40 2.86 -1.40
C MET A 121 -11.33 3.64 -2.72
N TRP A 122 -11.59 2.93 -3.83
CA TRP A 122 -11.67 3.52 -5.17
C TRP A 122 -12.87 4.46 -5.32
N GLY A 123 -14.04 4.04 -4.81
CA GLY A 123 -15.28 4.82 -4.81
C GLY A 123 -15.48 5.70 -3.58
N GLY A 124 -14.50 5.81 -2.68
CA GLY A 124 -14.64 6.62 -1.48
C GLY A 124 -15.53 5.98 -0.41
N GLY A 125 -16.16 6.82 0.41
CA GLY A 125 -17.12 6.43 1.45
C GLY A 125 -16.55 6.11 2.82
N VAL A 126 -15.23 5.95 2.93
CA VAL A 126 -14.54 5.91 4.22
C VAL A 126 -13.57 7.08 4.28
N TYR A 127 -13.63 7.87 5.35
CA TYR A 127 -12.83 9.09 5.55
C TYR A 127 -11.91 9.01 6.77
N ASP A 128 -11.97 7.89 7.50
CA ASP A 128 -11.11 7.61 8.65
C ASP A 128 -10.42 6.26 8.43
N LEU A 129 -9.08 6.25 8.55
CA LEU A 129 -8.29 5.04 8.36
C LEU A 129 -8.66 3.97 9.39
N ASP A 130 -9.00 4.37 10.62
CA ASP A 130 -9.39 3.43 11.68
C ASP A 130 -10.68 2.67 11.35
N LEU A 131 -11.52 3.22 10.47
CA LEU A 131 -12.77 2.58 10.07
C LEU A 131 -12.63 1.80 8.75
N GLN A 132 -11.54 1.99 8.01
CA GLN A 132 -11.34 1.34 6.72
C GLN A 132 -11.38 -0.19 6.80
N PRO A 133 -10.77 -0.86 7.80
CA PRO A 133 -10.77 -2.33 7.88
C PRO A 133 -12.15 -2.97 8.08
N ILE A 134 -13.18 -2.20 8.48
CA ILE A 134 -14.54 -2.73 8.64
C ILE A 134 -15.08 -3.22 7.29
N THR A 135 -14.84 -2.48 6.21
CA THR A 135 -15.33 -2.85 4.89
C THR A 135 -14.79 -4.20 4.45
N PRO A 136 -13.47 -4.47 4.39
CA PRO A 136 -12.99 -5.77 3.94
C PRO A 136 -13.37 -6.93 4.85
N ILE A 137 -13.45 -6.70 6.17
CA ILE A 137 -13.90 -7.71 7.12
C ILE A 137 -15.34 -8.15 6.81
N THR A 138 -16.21 -7.20 6.43
CA THR A 138 -17.66 -7.45 6.30
C THR A 138 -18.14 -7.69 4.86
N THR A 139 -17.35 -7.35 3.84
CA THR A 139 -17.70 -7.57 2.44
C THR A 139 -17.78 -9.06 2.12
N HIS A 140 -18.90 -9.49 1.53
CA HIS A 140 -19.20 -10.88 1.20
C HIS A 140 -18.19 -11.52 0.25
N GLU A 141 -17.67 -10.76 -0.72
CA GLU A 141 -16.67 -11.21 -1.69
C GLU A 141 -15.25 -11.19 -1.13
N GLU A 142 -15.02 -10.64 0.07
CA GLU A 142 -13.70 -10.49 0.68
C GLU A 142 -13.55 -11.43 1.88
N MET A 143 -13.81 -10.96 3.10
CA MET A 143 -13.63 -11.77 4.32
C MET A 143 -14.95 -12.34 4.87
N ASP A 144 -16.10 -11.79 4.45
CA ASP A 144 -17.47 -12.27 4.74
C ASP A 144 -17.75 -12.55 6.22
N GLU A 145 -17.21 -11.73 7.12
CA GLU A 145 -17.27 -11.96 8.55
C GLU A 145 -17.98 -10.85 9.30
N ASN A 146 -18.60 -11.21 10.42
CA ASN A 146 -19.13 -10.25 11.37
C ASN A 146 -18.02 -9.76 12.32
N LEU A 147 -17.93 -8.44 12.48
CA LEU A 147 -16.92 -7.83 13.36
C LEU A 147 -16.95 -8.35 14.80
N GLU A 148 -18.12 -8.58 15.40
CA GLU A 148 -18.20 -9.13 16.76
C GLU A 148 -17.66 -10.57 16.82
N ASN A 149 -17.91 -11.37 15.79
CA ASN A 149 -17.36 -12.72 15.69
C ASN A 149 -15.83 -12.68 15.53
N VAL A 150 -15.29 -11.75 14.72
CA VAL A 150 -13.84 -11.48 14.66
C VAL A 150 -13.29 -11.21 16.06
N LEU A 151 -13.88 -10.26 16.80
CA LEU A 151 -13.39 -9.91 18.12
C LEU A 151 -13.45 -11.12 19.08
N ASN A 152 -14.50 -11.94 19.02
CA ASN A 152 -14.59 -13.16 19.81
C ASN A 152 -13.50 -14.18 19.46
N LYS A 153 -13.18 -14.37 18.17
CA LYS A 153 -12.05 -15.20 17.74
C LYS A 153 -10.73 -14.69 18.31
N ILE A 154 -10.50 -13.37 18.27
CA ILE A 154 -9.27 -12.74 18.77
C ILE A 154 -9.19 -12.82 20.31
N ARG A 155 -10.29 -12.59 21.03
CA ARG A 155 -10.38 -12.72 22.51
C ARG A 155 -10.05 -14.14 22.98
N ALA A 156 -10.39 -15.15 22.19
CA ALA A 156 -10.14 -16.55 22.53
C ALA A 156 -8.67 -16.97 22.39
N LEU A 157 -7.79 -16.11 21.85
CA LEU A 157 -6.39 -16.41 21.59
C LEU A 157 -5.48 -15.70 22.61
N PRO A 158 -4.81 -16.45 23.52
CA PRO A 158 -3.92 -15.85 24.53
C PRO A 158 -2.78 -14.99 23.96
N LYS A 159 -2.33 -15.30 22.73
CA LYS A 159 -1.36 -14.47 21.99
C LYS A 159 -1.86 -13.04 21.88
N TYR A 160 -3.10 -12.85 21.41
CA TYR A 160 -3.62 -11.51 21.16
C TYR A 160 -3.96 -10.78 22.45
N THR A 161 -4.60 -11.40 23.43
CA THR A 161 -4.89 -10.71 24.71
C THR A 161 -3.62 -10.19 25.38
N ALA A 162 -2.51 -10.95 25.30
CA ALA A 162 -1.20 -10.49 25.75
C ALA A 162 -0.65 -9.31 24.92
N MET A 163 -0.78 -9.34 23.60
CA MET A 163 -0.38 -8.22 22.73
C MET A 163 -1.24 -6.96 22.95
N PHE A 164 -2.55 -7.10 23.20
CA PHE A 164 -3.42 -5.98 23.57
C PHE A 164 -3.00 -5.37 24.92
N LYS A 165 -2.61 -6.20 25.89
CA LYS A 165 -2.07 -5.72 27.16
C LYS A 165 -0.80 -4.91 27.00
N GLN A 166 0.09 -5.34 26.11
CA GLN A 166 1.32 -4.62 25.79
C GLN A 166 1.01 -3.29 25.07
N ALA A 167 0.11 -3.31 24.09
CA ALA A 167 -0.20 -2.15 23.26
C ALA A 167 -1.07 -1.08 23.96
N PHE A 168 -2.01 -1.50 24.82
CA PHE A 168 -3.06 -0.63 25.38
C PHE A 168 -3.19 -0.72 26.91
N GLY A 169 -2.30 -1.45 27.59
CA GLY A 169 -2.32 -1.61 29.05
C GLY A 169 -3.42 -2.52 29.59
N THR A 170 -4.18 -3.20 28.72
CA THR A 170 -5.29 -4.09 29.10
C THR A 170 -5.44 -5.26 28.14
N GLU A 171 -5.86 -6.42 28.64
CA GLU A 171 -6.15 -7.61 27.83
C GLU A 171 -7.48 -7.49 27.06
N GLU A 172 -8.27 -6.45 27.33
CA GLU A 172 -9.58 -6.24 26.74
C GLU A 172 -9.48 -5.86 25.25
N VAL A 173 -10.01 -6.75 24.39
CA VAL A 173 -10.12 -6.57 22.94
C VAL A 173 -11.44 -5.88 22.61
N THR A 174 -11.39 -4.57 22.36
CA THR A 174 -12.52 -3.76 21.89
C THR A 174 -12.38 -3.42 20.41
N THR A 175 -13.49 -3.09 19.75
CA THR A 175 -13.47 -2.60 18.36
C THR A 175 -12.47 -1.45 18.17
N ALA A 176 -12.50 -0.46 19.06
CA ALA A 176 -11.63 0.71 18.95
C ALA A 176 -10.14 0.34 19.02
N ARG A 177 -9.73 -0.54 19.95
CA ARG A 177 -8.32 -0.96 20.07
C ARG A 177 -7.88 -1.83 18.91
N PHE A 178 -8.75 -2.73 18.45
CA PHE A 178 -8.50 -3.58 17.29
C PHE A 178 -8.25 -2.74 16.04
N MET A 179 -9.15 -1.78 15.76
CA MET A 179 -9.04 -0.88 14.62
C MET A 179 -7.80 0.01 14.70
N LYS A 180 -7.55 0.61 15.87
CA LYS A 180 -6.36 1.44 16.09
C LYS A 180 -5.06 0.67 15.88
N ALA A 181 -4.98 -0.58 16.33
CA ALA A 181 -3.79 -1.41 16.13
C ALA A 181 -3.53 -1.65 14.63
N LEU A 182 -4.55 -2.06 13.86
CA LEU A 182 -4.43 -2.21 12.40
C LEU A 182 -3.96 -0.91 11.74
N SER A 183 -4.52 0.25 12.13
CA SER A 183 -4.08 1.54 11.61
C SER A 183 -2.65 1.87 11.96
N GLN A 184 -2.17 1.55 13.18
CA GLN A 184 -0.76 1.80 13.54
C GLN A 184 0.21 1.04 12.62
N PHE A 185 -0.14 -0.18 12.20
CA PHE A 185 0.62 -0.89 11.17
C PHE A 185 0.55 -0.19 9.81
N MET A 186 -0.65 0.09 9.32
CA MET A 186 -0.86 0.73 8.00
C MET A 186 -0.23 2.13 7.91
N LEU A 187 -0.21 2.91 8.99
CA LEU A 187 0.42 4.23 9.05
C LEU A 187 1.94 4.16 8.90
N MET A 188 2.56 3.05 9.29
CA MET A 188 3.99 2.84 9.16
C MET A 188 4.40 2.42 7.74
N CYS A 189 3.47 1.97 6.90
CA CYS A 189 3.71 1.64 5.50
C CYS A 189 3.94 2.91 4.66
N VAL A 190 5.12 3.54 4.80
CA VAL A 190 5.48 4.78 4.10
C VAL A 190 6.50 4.49 2.99
N SER A 191 6.10 4.76 1.74
CA SER A 191 6.98 4.71 0.55
C SER A 191 7.48 6.12 0.26
N SER A 192 8.76 6.35 0.58
CA SER A 192 9.39 7.69 0.57
C SER A 192 10.90 7.68 0.32
N ASN A 193 11.46 6.56 -0.13
CA ASN A 193 12.87 6.41 -0.42
C ASN A 193 13.15 6.02 -1.88
N SER A 194 12.22 6.34 -2.79
CA SER A 194 12.44 6.11 -4.22
C SER A 194 13.56 7.01 -4.76
N LYS A 195 14.03 6.75 -5.99
CA LYS A 195 15.01 7.64 -6.65
C LYS A 195 14.52 9.08 -6.71
N TYR A 196 13.25 9.31 -7.06
CA TYR A 196 12.64 10.64 -7.04
C TYR A 196 12.79 11.31 -5.67
N ASP A 197 12.51 10.59 -4.59
CA ASP A 197 12.60 11.15 -3.24
C ASP A 197 14.03 11.56 -2.89
N GLN A 198 15.01 10.71 -3.21
CA GLN A 198 16.42 11.00 -2.99
C GLN A 198 16.91 12.20 -3.83
N VAL A 199 16.41 12.36 -5.07
CA VAL A 199 16.69 13.54 -5.90
C VAL A 199 16.10 14.80 -5.27
N MET A 200 14.83 14.75 -4.84
CA MET A 200 14.16 15.92 -4.23
C MET A 200 14.84 16.35 -2.92
N ARG A 201 15.36 15.40 -2.13
CA ARG A 201 16.12 15.66 -0.91
C ARG A 201 17.61 15.94 -1.15
N LYS A 202 18.08 15.85 -2.39
CA LYS A 202 19.50 16.05 -2.79
C LYS A 202 20.46 15.07 -2.09
N GLU A 203 20.06 13.81 -1.98
CA GLU A 203 20.78 12.74 -1.27
C GLU A 203 21.82 12.00 -2.15
N GLY A 204 22.17 12.55 -3.31
CA GLY A 204 23.20 12.02 -4.19
C GLY A 204 22.70 11.63 -5.58
N PRO A 205 21.63 10.80 -5.71
CA PRO A 205 21.07 10.50 -7.02
C PRO A 205 20.62 11.75 -7.78
N VAL A 206 20.74 11.68 -9.10
CA VAL A 206 20.24 12.68 -10.04
C VAL A 206 19.42 11.99 -11.12
N PHE A 207 18.49 12.72 -11.71
CA PHE A 207 17.78 12.22 -12.88
C PHE A 207 18.74 12.07 -14.07
N THR A 208 18.55 11.01 -14.84
CA THR A 208 19.11 10.92 -16.20
C THR A 208 18.44 11.96 -17.10
N ALA A 209 19.00 12.22 -18.29
CA ALA A 209 18.37 13.12 -19.26
C ALA A 209 16.91 12.70 -19.57
N ASP A 210 16.69 11.40 -19.76
CA ASP A 210 15.38 10.82 -20.07
C ASP A 210 14.38 10.97 -18.91
N GLU A 211 14.83 10.74 -17.68
CA GLU A 211 14.01 10.93 -16.49
C GLU A 211 13.70 12.42 -16.25
N GLN A 212 14.64 13.31 -16.54
CA GLN A 212 14.46 14.76 -16.38
C GLN A 212 13.48 15.32 -17.41
N GLU A 213 13.58 14.91 -18.68
CA GLU A 213 12.60 15.24 -19.72
C GLU A 213 11.22 14.65 -19.37
N GLY A 214 11.20 13.40 -18.91
CA GLY A 214 9.99 12.74 -18.41
C GLY A 214 9.34 13.47 -17.25
N TYR A 215 10.15 14.00 -16.33
CA TYR A 215 9.66 14.80 -15.21
C TYR A 215 8.98 16.10 -15.68
N VAL A 216 9.59 16.81 -16.63
CA VAL A 216 8.99 18.01 -17.23
C VAL A 216 7.67 17.67 -17.91
N LEU A 217 7.62 16.61 -18.70
CA LEU A 217 6.38 16.14 -19.33
C LEU A 217 5.32 15.75 -18.30
N PHE A 218 5.70 15.07 -17.22
CA PHE A 218 4.80 14.71 -16.14
C PHE A 218 4.18 15.96 -15.49
N LYS A 219 4.99 16.99 -15.22
CA LYS A 219 4.51 18.27 -14.66
C LYS A 219 3.50 18.95 -15.58
N GLU A 220 3.72 18.89 -16.89
CA GLU A 220 2.85 19.52 -17.88
C GLU A 220 1.53 18.75 -18.08
N LYS A 221 1.60 17.41 -18.16
CA LYS A 221 0.48 16.57 -18.61
C LYS A 221 -0.28 15.90 -17.47
N CYS A 222 0.38 15.50 -16.39
CA CYS A 222 -0.18 14.57 -15.39
C CYS A 222 -0.40 15.20 -14.00
N ALA A 223 0.45 16.16 -13.60
CA ALA A 223 0.50 16.66 -12.22
C ALA A 223 -0.75 17.42 -11.75
N SER A 224 -1.65 17.79 -12.67
CA SER A 224 -2.95 18.42 -12.35
C SER A 224 -3.90 17.50 -11.59
N CYS A 225 -3.75 16.18 -11.73
CA CYS A 225 -4.45 15.16 -10.94
C CYS A 225 -3.47 14.41 -10.02
N HIS A 226 -2.27 14.12 -10.52
CA HIS A 226 -1.26 13.36 -9.79
C HIS A 226 -0.24 14.30 -9.13
N SER A 227 -0.68 15.11 -8.17
CA SER A 227 0.18 16.13 -7.58
C SER A 227 1.31 15.56 -6.70
N GLU A 228 2.50 16.12 -6.83
CA GLU A 228 3.65 15.83 -5.97
C GLU A 228 3.39 16.28 -4.52
N PRO A 229 4.07 15.67 -3.52
CA PRO A 229 5.04 14.58 -3.62
C PRO A 229 4.41 13.19 -3.56
N LEU A 230 3.10 13.09 -3.32
CA LEU A 230 2.40 11.81 -3.18
C LEU A 230 1.92 11.23 -4.53
N PHE A 231 2.04 12.01 -5.61
CA PHE A 231 1.60 11.68 -6.96
C PHE A 231 0.10 11.39 -7.05
N THR A 232 -0.67 12.11 -6.23
CA THR A 232 -2.13 12.11 -6.19
C THR A 232 -2.59 13.40 -5.50
N ASP A 233 -3.67 13.99 -5.98
CA ASP A 233 -4.39 15.08 -5.30
C ASP A 233 -5.49 14.55 -4.33
N GLY A 234 -5.74 13.23 -4.35
CA GLY A 234 -6.78 12.57 -3.56
C GLY A 234 -8.22 12.88 -3.99
N SER A 235 -8.42 13.56 -5.11
CA SER A 235 -9.73 13.89 -5.66
C SER A 235 -10.39 12.67 -6.32
N PHE A 236 -11.68 12.81 -6.66
CA PHE A 236 -12.42 11.81 -7.42
C PHE A 236 -12.72 12.35 -8.81
N ARG A 237 -12.36 11.59 -9.85
CA ARG A 237 -12.44 12.04 -11.24
C ARG A 237 -12.89 10.91 -12.15
N ASN A 238 -13.51 11.27 -13.26
CA ASN A 238 -13.84 10.35 -14.34
C ASN A 238 -12.81 10.53 -15.44
N ASN A 239 -12.00 9.50 -15.68
CA ASN A 239 -10.92 9.52 -16.67
C ASN A 239 -11.36 9.03 -18.06
N GLY A 240 -12.67 8.85 -18.29
CA GLY A 240 -13.25 8.36 -19.53
C GLY A 240 -13.05 6.86 -19.78
N LEU A 241 -12.70 6.08 -18.75
CA LEU A 241 -12.63 4.63 -18.87
C LEU A 241 -14.01 4.05 -19.21
N GLY A 242 -14.07 3.11 -20.15
CA GLY A 242 -15.32 2.43 -20.49
C GLY A 242 -15.88 1.63 -19.32
N THR A 243 -17.20 1.57 -19.18
CA THR A 243 -17.87 0.76 -18.15
C THR A 243 -17.57 -0.73 -18.34
N SER A 244 -17.19 -1.43 -17.27
CA SER A 244 -17.05 -2.88 -17.25
C SER A 244 -18.42 -3.56 -17.14
N ALA A 245 -18.45 -4.91 -17.24
CA ALA A 245 -19.68 -5.68 -17.07
C ALA A 245 -20.30 -5.54 -15.66
N VAL A 246 -19.46 -5.30 -14.65
CA VAL A 246 -19.90 -5.02 -13.26
C VAL A 246 -20.65 -3.70 -13.16
N ASN A 247 -20.43 -2.77 -14.10
CA ASN A 247 -21.01 -1.42 -14.09
C ASN A 247 -20.78 -0.70 -12.75
N ASP A 248 -19.54 -0.75 -12.25
CA ASP A 248 -19.14 -0.04 -11.05
C ASP A 248 -19.36 1.48 -11.21
N GLN A 249 -20.21 2.05 -10.37
CA GLN A 249 -20.62 3.44 -10.48
C GLN A 249 -19.66 4.41 -9.76
N GLY A 250 -18.59 3.90 -9.16
CA GLY A 250 -17.57 4.68 -8.48
C GLY A 250 -18.13 5.41 -7.27
N LEU A 251 -17.80 6.70 -7.14
CA LEU A 251 -18.19 7.57 -6.04
C LEU A 251 -19.72 7.70 -5.87
N TYR A 252 -20.47 7.64 -6.98
CA TYR A 252 -21.92 7.69 -6.94
C TYR A 252 -22.56 6.63 -6.04
N ALA A 253 -21.97 5.44 -5.94
CA ALA A 253 -22.52 4.37 -5.09
C ALA A 253 -22.62 4.78 -3.61
N VAL A 254 -21.83 5.77 -3.18
CA VAL A 254 -21.85 6.31 -1.83
C VAL A 254 -22.58 7.65 -1.77
N THR A 255 -22.38 8.54 -2.75
CA THR A 255 -22.91 9.92 -2.68
C THR A 255 -24.34 10.05 -3.20
N LEU A 256 -24.75 9.16 -4.13
CA LEU A 256 -26.00 9.25 -4.90
C LEU A 256 -26.15 10.55 -5.71
N ILE A 257 -25.05 11.28 -5.92
CA ILE A 257 -25.02 12.52 -6.72
C ILE A 257 -24.70 12.18 -8.16
N GLU A 258 -25.61 12.46 -9.09
CA GLU A 258 -25.48 12.08 -10.50
C GLU A 258 -24.16 12.51 -11.14
N THR A 259 -23.65 13.70 -10.80
CA THR A 259 -22.37 14.21 -11.30
C THR A 259 -21.15 13.45 -10.78
N ASP A 260 -21.30 12.56 -9.79
CA ASP A 260 -20.24 11.69 -9.26
C ASP A 260 -20.21 10.29 -9.90
N ARG A 261 -21.19 9.99 -10.77
CA ARG A 261 -21.26 8.71 -11.45
C ARG A 261 -20.01 8.48 -12.29
N TYR A 262 -19.38 7.33 -12.06
CA TYR A 262 -18.12 6.89 -12.67
C TYR A 262 -16.89 7.74 -12.31
N LYS A 263 -16.95 8.51 -11.23
CA LYS A 263 -15.75 9.09 -10.63
C LYS A 263 -15.08 8.10 -9.70
N PHE A 264 -13.76 8.00 -9.81
CA PHE A 264 -12.92 7.18 -8.94
C PHE A 264 -11.82 8.03 -8.33
N LYS A 265 -11.35 7.64 -7.15
CA LYS A 265 -10.23 8.30 -6.49
C LYS A 265 -9.02 8.27 -7.41
N VAL A 266 -8.35 9.42 -7.57
CA VAL A 266 -7.08 9.51 -8.29
C VAL A 266 -6.01 8.75 -7.49
N PRO A 267 -5.46 7.63 -8.00
CA PRO A 267 -4.49 6.84 -7.24
C PRO A 267 -3.11 7.53 -7.22
N SER A 268 -2.28 7.17 -6.24
CA SER A 268 -0.86 7.53 -6.26
C SER A 268 -0.16 6.81 -7.42
N LEU A 269 0.78 7.48 -8.08
CA LEU A 269 1.67 6.86 -9.08
C LEU A 269 2.98 6.32 -8.47
N ARG A 270 3.10 6.26 -7.14
CA ARG A 270 4.25 5.60 -6.50
C ARG A 270 4.18 4.10 -6.74
N ASN A 271 5.33 3.45 -6.86
CA ASN A 271 5.46 1.98 -6.94
C ASN A 271 4.74 1.29 -8.13
N LEU A 272 4.46 2.00 -9.24
CA LEU A 272 3.75 1.42 -10.40
C LEU A 272 4.36 0.15 -10.98
N LYS A 273 5.68 -0.07 -10.82
CA LYS A 273 6.35 -1.31 -11.25
C LYS A 273 5.78 -2.55 -10.54
N TYR A 274 5.24 -2.40 -9.34
CA TYR A 274 4.80 -3.49 -8.47
C TYR A 274 3.28 -3.62 -8.38
N THR A 275 2.54 -2.60 -8.79
CA THR A 275 1.08 -2.51 -8.59
C THR A 275 0.25 -2.79 -9.84
N ALA A 276 0.83 -3.48 -10.84
CA ALA A 276 0.04 -3.97 -11.97
C ALA A 276 -0.89 -5.12 -11.51
N PRO A 277 -2.08 -5.28 -12.12
CA PRO A 277 -2.62 -4.47 -13.21
C PRO A 277 -3.28 -3.15 -12.75
N PHE A 278 -3.52 -2.23 -13.68
CA PHE A 278 -3.95 -0.85 -13.40
C PHE A 278 -5.44 -0.61 -13.58
N THR A 279 -5.90 0.51 -13.01
CA THR A 279 -7.30 0.99 -12.87
C THR A 279 -8.10 0.25 -11.80
N HIS A 280 -9.28 0.78 -11.48
CA HIS A 280 -10.12 0.23 -10.42
C HIS A 280 -10.58 -1.19 -10.69
N ASP A 281 -10.58 -1.66 -11.95
CA ASP A 281 -10.95 -3.03 -12.32
C ASP A 281 -9.81 -3.83 -12.97
N GLY A 282 -8.57 -3.34 -12.87
CA GLY A 282 -7.39 -4.12 -13.25
C GLY A 282 -7.28 -4.52 -14.72
N ARG A 283 -7.98 -3.83 -15.64
CA ARG A 283 -8.01 -4.26 -17.05
C ARG A 283 -6.70 -4.00 -17.84
N PHE A 284 -5.80 -3.16 -17.34
CA PHE A 284 -4.54 -2.85 -18.02
C PHE A 284 -3.36 -3.55 -17.34
N LEU A 285 -2.77 -4.53 -18.02
CA LEU A 285 -1.65 -5.32 -17.49
C LEU A 285 -0.30 -4.56 -17.49
N ALA A 286 -0.21 -3.46 -18.24
CA ALA A 286 1.02 -2.69 -18.42
C ALA A 286 0.74 -1.20 -18.45
N LEU A 287 1.75 -0.41 -18.06
CA LEU A 287 1.65 1.05 -18.00
C LEU A 287 1.38 1.65 -19.38
N ASP A 288 1.91 1.04 -20.45
CA ASP A 288 1.66 1.47 -21.82
C ASP A 288 0.18 1.44 -22.19
N GLY A 289 -0.59 0.44 -21.71
CA GLY A 289 -2.04 0.40 -21.88
C GLY A 289 -2.74 1.59 -21.22
N MET A 290 -2.29 1.99 -20.02
CA MET A 290 -2.82 3.18 -19.34
C MET A 290 -2.45 4.48 -20.07
N LEU A 291 -1.24 4.57 -20.62
CA LEU A 291 -0.80 5.72 -21.42
C LEU A 291 -1.56 5.79 -22.75
N GLU A 292 -1.88 4.65 -23.37
CA GLU A 292 -2.71 4.60 -24.58
C GLU A 292 -4.16 5.00 -24.28
N HIS A 293 -4.72 4.54 -23.16
CA HIS A 293 -6.04 4.98 -22.71
C HIS A 293 -6.13 6.51 -22.68
N TYR A 294 -5.18 7.16 -22.01
CA TYR A 294 -5.14 8.61 -21.97
C TYR A 294 -4.81 9.27 -23.31
N ASN A 295 -4.12 8.58 -24.22
CA ASN A 295 -3.72 9.15 -25.51
C ASN A 295 -4.85 9.16 -26.55
N SER A 296 -5.64 8.07 -26.62
CA SER A 296 -6.63 7.88 -27.68
C SER A 296 -7.93 7.18 -27.28
N GLU A 297 -8.01 6.51 -26.13
CA GLU A 297 -9.19 5.68 -25.78
C GLU A 297 -10.14 6.32 -24.75
N VAL A 298 -9.84 7.54 -24.30
CA VAL A 298 -10.73 8.32 -23.42
C VAL A 298 -12.12 8.45 -24.07
N ARG A 299 -13.14 7.93 -23.39
CA ARG A 299 -14.53 8.02 -23.85
C ARG A 299 -15.18 9.32 -23.42
N ASP A 300 -15.94 9.90 -24.34
CA ASP A 300 -16.82 11.03 -24.05
C ASP A 300 -17.99 10.57 -23.19
N THR A 301 -17.97 10.91 -21.90
CA THR A 301 -19.07 10.63 -20.97
C THR A 301 -19.59 11.92 -20.34
N PRO A 302 -20.86 11.97 -19.87
CA PRO A 302 -21.43 13.19 -19.30
C PRO A 302 -20.61 13.78 -18.14
N ASN A 303 -19.98 12.93 -17.33
CA ASN A 303 -19.20 13.32 -16.16
C ASN A 303 -17.68 13.32 -16.39
N LEU A 304 -17.22 13.17 -17.65
CA LEU A 304 -15.80 13.18 -17.99
C LEU A 304 -15.10 14.41 -17.42
N ASP A 305 -13.93 14.23 -16.80
CA ASP A 305 -13.15 15.33 -16.27
C ASP A 305 -12.82 16.36 -17.38
N PRO A 306 -13.13 17.66 -17.20
CA PRO A 306 -12.90 18.68 -18.21
C PRO A 306 -11.44 18.81 -18.66
N LEU A 307 -10.47 18.41 -17.83
CA LEU A 307 -9.05 18.41 -18.20
C LEU A 307 -8.73 17.45 -19.35
N LEU A 308 -9.59 16.46 -19.60
CA LEU A 308 -9.48 15.51 -20.71
C LEU A 308 -10.27 15.96 -21.95
N ARG A 309 -10.85 17.17 -21.95
CA ARG A 309 -11.49 17.79 -23.11
C ARG A 309 -10.71 19.04 -23.51
N LYS A 310 -9.71 18.88 -24.39
CA LYS A 310 -8.86 20.01 -24.81
C LYS A 310 -8.90 20.19 -26.32
N ASN A 311 -9.24 21.41 -26.76
CA ASN A 311 -9.22 21.82 -28.16
C ASN A 311 -9.97 20.87 -29.11
N GLY A 312 -11.15 20.39 -28.69
CA GLY A 312 -11.97 19.46 -29.49
C GLY A 312 -11.45 18.02 -29.55
N ARG A 313 -10.42 17.68 -28.78
CA ARG A 313 -9.87 16.32 -28.64
C ARG A 313 -10.06 15.80 -27.22
N LEU A 314 -10.31 14.49 -27.11
CA LEU A 314 -10.32 13.77 -25.85
C LEU A 314 -8.93 13.24 -25.49
N GLY A 315 -8.64 13.21 -24.20
CA GLY A 315 -7.37 12.71 -23.68
C GLY A 315 -6.19 13.67 -23.84
N MET A 316 -5.01 13.12 -24.00
CA MET A 316 -3.73 13.82 -24.09
C MET A 316 -3.01 13.44 -25.38
N VAL A 317 -2.20 14.33 -25.93
CA VAL A 317 -1.33 13.99 -27.07
C VAL A 317 -0.01 13.48 -26.50
N LEU A 318 0.27 12.19 -26.69
CA LEU A 318 1.51 11.55 -26.27
C LEU A 318 2.17 10.87 -27.48
N SER A 319 3.34 11.37 -27.90
CA SER A 319 4.17 10.68 -28.89
C SER A 319 4.82 9.43 -28.28
N ALA A 320 5.38 8.56 -29.13
CA ALA A 320 6.15 7.41 -28.67
C ALA A 320 7.34 7.83 -27.77
N THR A 321 7.99 8.95 -28.11
CA THR A 321 9.05 9.53 -27.29
C THR A 321 8.51 10.01 -25.95
N ASP A 322 7.37 10.72 -25.92
CA ASP A 322 6.77 11.18 -24.65
C ASP A 322 6.47 10.01 -23.72
N LYS A 323 5.88 8.93 -24.23
CA LYS A 323 5.60 7.73 -23.45
C LYS A 323 6.87 7.10 -22.87
N LEU A 324 7.95 7.04 -23.64
CA LEU A 324 9.24 6.51 -23.18
C LEU A 324 9.81 7.37 -22.05
N LYS A 325 9.84 8.70 -22.21
CA LYS A 325 10.35 9.63 -21.20
C LYS A 325 9.49 9.63 -19.94
N LEU A 326 8.16 9.65 -20.08
CA LEU A 326 7.23 9.52 -18.96
C LEU A 326 7.45 8.21 -18.22
N THR A 327 7.61 7.10 -18.93
CA THR A 327 7.88 5.78 -18.31
C THR A 327 9.21 5.79 -17.56
N ALA A 328 10.26 6.39 -18.12
CA ALA A 328 11.55 6.55 -17.43
C ALA A 328 11.39 7.33 -16.12
N PHE A 329 10.70 8.47 -16.15
CA PHE A 329 10.42 9.25 -14.95
C PHE A 329 9.56 8.51 -13.93
N LEU A 330 8.45 7.89 -14.34
CA LEU A 330 7.57 7.13 -13.45
C LEU A 330 8.33 5.93 -12.82
N GLY A 331 9.32 5.40 -13.52
CA GLY A 331 10.27 4.42 -13.00
C GLY A 331 11.02 4.88 -11.73
N THR A 332 11.25 6.19 -11.59
CA THR A 332 11.93 6.78 -10.42
C THR A 332 11.05 6.83 -9.16
N LEU A 333 9.75 6.53 -9.28
CA LEU A 333 8.78 6.53 -8.19
C LEU A 333 8.67 5.16 -7.48
N ASN A 334 9.48 4.20 -7.89
CA ASN A 334 9.53 2.87 -7.29
C ASN A 334 10.51 2.86 -6.11
N ASP A 335 10.01 2.46 -4.94
CA ASP A 335 10.76 2.35 -3.69
C ASP A 335 11.04 0.87 -3.39
N GLU A 336 12.22 0.43 -3.80
CA GLU A 336 12.69 -0.95 -3.56
C GLU A 336 12.95 -1.24 -2.07
N VAL A 337 13.18 -0.21 -1.25
CA VAL A 337 13.34 -0.40 0.19
C VAL A 337 11.98 -0.72 0.82
N PHE A 338 10.93 0.00 0.45
CA PHE A 338 9.58 -0.21 0.97
C PHE A 338 9.06 -1.64 0.75
N ILE A 339 9.16 -2.16 -0.48
CA ILE A 339 8.64 -3.51 -0.81
C ILE A 339 9.47 -4.65 -0.21
N ASN A 340 10.67 -4.37 0.30
CA ASN A 340 11.56 -5.36 0.93
C ASN A 340 11.76 -5.10 2.43
N ASP A 341 11.06 -4.14 3.03
CA ASP A 341 11.22 -3.77 4.43
C ASP A 341 10.66 -4.88 5.35
N LYS A 342 11.56 -5.61 6.03
CA LYS A 342 11.21 -6.72 6.93
C LYS A 342 10.32 -6.32 8.10
N ARG A 343 10.20 -5.02 8.40
CA ARG A 343 9.25 -4.54 9.42
C ARG A 343 7.81 -4.76 8.96
N PHE A 344 7.54 -4.82 7.65
CA PHE A 344 6.17 -5.00 7.15
C PHE A 344 5.85 -6.43 6.71
N SER A 345 6.81 -7.35 6.74
CA SER A 345 6.55 -8.73 6.32
C SER A 345 5.69 -9.49 7.34
N GLU A 346 5.03 -10.54 6.86
CA GLU A 346 4.44 -11.58 7.70
C GLU A 346 5.52 -12.18 8.63
N GLN A 347 5.15 -12.47 9.88
CA GLN A 347 6.05 -12.95 10.94
C GLN A 347 6.05 -14.47 11.11
#